data_AF-A0A945SDS4-F1
#
_entry.id   AF-A0A945SDS4-F1
#
_cell.length_a   1.000
_cell.length_b   1.000
_cell.length_c   1.000
_cell.angle_alpha   90.00
_cell.angle_beta   90.00
_cell.angle_gamma   90.00
#
_symmetry.space_group_name_H-M   'P 1'
#
loop_
_entity.id
_entity.type
_entity.pdbx_description
1 polymer ?
#
loop_
_entity_poly.entity_id
_entity_poly.type
_entity_poly.pdbx_seq_one_letter_code
_entity_poly.pdbx_strand_id
1 'polypeptide(L)'
;MTNLHLNNDWIESLQDELTSDSFKLILKKVDLERKGFIIFPKNELVFYAFNKTPLSKVKVVILGQDPYHGENQAHGLSFSVPNG
;
A
#
# COMPACT_ATOMS: atom_id res chain seq x y z
N MET A 1 1.18 12.80 -11.18
CA MET A 1 1.80 11.51 -10.79
C MET A 1 1.58 11.39 -9.30
N THR A 2 1.01 10.27 -8.86
CA THR A 2 0.76 9.93 -7.46
C THR A 2 2.11 9.97 -6.74
N ASN A 3 2.24 10.82 -5.73
CA ASN A 3 3.48 10.94 -4.97
C ASN A 3 3.58 9.69 -4.09
N LEU A 4 4.32 8.68 -4.56
CA LEU A 4 4.46 7.39 -3.88
C LEU A 4 5.27 7.60 -2.60
N HIS A 5 4.60 7.57 -1.45
CA HIS A 5 5.28 7.66 -0.16
C HIS A 5 5.70 6.27 0.32
N LEU A 6 6.97 5.94 0.15
CA LEU A 6 7.56 4.65 0.53
C LEU A 6 8.89 4.89 1.25
N ASN A 7 9.22 4.06 2.24
CA ASN A 7 10.49 4.12 2.94
C ASN A 7 11.67 3.78 2.01
N ASN A 8 12.81 4.45 2.19
CA ASN A 8 13.97 4.33 1.30
C ASN A 8 14.52 2.91 1.16
N ASP A 9 14.57 2.12 2.25
CA ASP A 9 15.05 0.73 2.20
C ASP A 9 14.24 -0.10 1.21
N TRP A 10 12.93 0.16 1.17
CA TRP A 10 12.00 -0.49 0.25
C TRP A 10 12.08 0.08 -1.16
N ILE A 11 12.31 1.38 -1.33
CA ILE A 11 12.52 1.98 -2.66
C ILE A 11 13.74 1.36 -3.33
N GLU A 12 14.86 1.27 -2.63
CA GLU A 12 16.10 0.69 -3.15
C GLU A 12 15.87 -0.77 -3.56
N SER A 13 15.20 -1.55 -2.71
CA SER A 13 14.97 -2.98 -2.94
C SER A 13 13.91 -3.28 -4.01
N LEU A 14 12.99 -2.34 -4.27
CA LEU A 14 11.87 -2.51 -5.21
C LEU A 14 12.00 -1.63 -6.46
N GLN A 15 13.15 -0.98 -6.67
CA GLN A 15 13.33 0.04 -7.70
C GLN A 15 12.91 -0.45 -9.10
N ASP A 16 13.30 -1.67 -9.47
CA ASP A 16 12.96 -2.25 -10.77
C ASP A 16 11.44 -2.41 -10.95
N GLU A 17 10.74 -2.87 -9.91
CA GLU A 17 9.28 -3.01 -9.96
C GLU A 17 8.60 -1.63 -9.96
N LEU A 18 9.04 -0.70 -9.11
CA LEU A 18 8.48 0.65 -9.01
C LEU A 18 8.62 1.45 -10.32
N THR A 19 9.64 1.13 -11.12
CA THR A 19 9.89 1.77 -12.41
C THR A 19 9.30 1.00 -13.60
N SER A 20 8.81 -0.22 -13.38
CA SER A 20 8.19 -1.05 -14.41
C SER A 20 6.94 -0.41 -15.01
N ASP A 21 6.67 -0.71 -16.27
CA ASP A 21 5.45 -0.25 -16.95
C ASP A 21 4.19 -0.93 -16.40
N SER A 22 4.31 -2.18 -15.94
CA SER A 22 3.23 -2.91 -15.28
C SER A 22 2.77 -2.22 -14.00
N PHE A 23 3.71 -1.84 -13.12
CA PHE A 23 3.38 -1.16 -11.88
C PHE A 23 2.76 0.21 -12.11
N LYS A 24 3.34 1.02 -13.02
CA LYS A 24 2.77 2.31 -13.42
C LYS A 24 1.35 2.17 -13.97
N LEU A 25 1.08 1.12 -14.74
CA LEU A 25 -0.25 0.84 -15.26
C LEU A 25 -1.23 0.47 -14.14
N ILE A 26 -0.80 -0.31 -13.15
CA ILE A 26 -1.62 -0.66 -11.97
C ILE A 26 -1.99 0.60 -11.19
N LEU A 27 -1.02 1.47 -10.87
CA LEU A 27 -1.30 2.72 -10.16
C LEU A 27 -2.31 3.60 -10.91
N LYS A 28 -2.14 3.73 -12.23
CA LYS A 28 -3.08 4.48 -13.07
C LYS A 28 -4.49 3.88 -13.04
N LYS A 29 -4.62 2.55 -13.05
CA LYS A 29 -5.92 1.87 -12.94
C LYS A 29 -6.57 2.15 -11.58
N VAL A 30 -5.85 1.97 -10.48
CA VAL A 30 -6.37 2.24 -9.14
C VAL A 30 -6.82 3.70 -8.98
N ASP A 31 -6.03 4.66 -9.49
CA ASP A 31 -6.38 6.08 -9.47
C ASP A 31 -7.65 6.40 -10.29
N LEU A 32 -7.91 5.65 -11.36
CA LEU A 32 -9.14 5.78 -12.14
C LEU A 32 -10.34 5.17 -11.40
N GLU A 33 -10.19 3.97 -10.82
CA GLU A 33 -11.25 3.31 -10.04
C GLU A 33 -11.69 4.15 -8.84
N ARG A 34 -10.74 4.83 -8.17
CA ARG A 34 -11.02 5.75 -7.06
C ARG A 34 -11.95 6.92 -7.43
N LYS A 35 -12.16 7.21 -8.72
CA LYS A 35 -13.12 8.24 -9.17
C LYS A 35 -14.57 7.75 -9.18
N GLY A 36 -14.78 6.44 -9.29
CA GLY A 36 -16.11 5.83 -9.41
C GLY A 36 -16.50 4.96 -8.22
N PHE A 37 -15.52 4.47 -7.45
CA PHE A 37 -15.72 3.53 -6.36
C PHE A 37 -15.02 3.97 -5.08
N ILE A 38 -15.59 3.56 -3.95
CA ILE A 38 -14.91 3.66 -2.65
C ILE A 38 -13.90 2.51 -2.59
N ILE A 39 -12.61 2.84 -2.70
CA ILE A 39 -11.51 1.88 -2.64
C ILE A 39 -10.78 2.02 -1.30
N PHE A 40 -10.71 0.92 -0.55
CA PHE A 40 -9.99 0.85 0.72
C PHE A 40 -8.59 0.22 0.56
N PRO A 41 -7.62 0.58 1.40
CA PRO A 41 -7.66 1.71 2.34
C PRO A 41 -7.55 3.05 1.58
N LYS A 42 -7.58 4.17 2.31
CA LYS A 42 -7.26 5.49 1.75
C LYS A 42 -5.90 5.46 1.07
N ASN A 43 -5.72 6.28 0.04
CA ASN A 43 -4.55 6.21 -0.84
C ASN A 43 -3.22 6.36 -0.08
N GLU A 44 -3.17 7.25 0.90
CA GLU A 44 -2.02 7.50 1.77
C GLU A 44 -1.65 6.32 2.67
N LEU A 45 -2.56 5.35 2.86
CA LEU A 45 -2.35 4.17 3.70
C LEU A 45 -2.00 2.91 2.90
N VAL A 46 -2.02 2.94 1.57
CA VAL A 46 -1.76 1.75 0.73
C VAL A 46 -0.39 1.10 1.05
N PHE A 47 0.64 1.91 1.28
CA PHE A 47 2.00 1.44 1.60
C PHE A 47 2.35 1.56 3.09
N TYR A 48 1.35 1.62 3.97
CA TYR A 48 1.58 1.90 5.39
C TYR A 48 2.44 0.83 6.08
N ALA A 49 2.25 -0.46 5.77
CA ALA A 49 3.09 -1.55 6.28
C ALA A 49 4.59 -1.33 6.01
N PHE A 50 4.93 -0.97 4.77
CA PHE A 50 6.30 -0.72 4.32
C PHE A 50 6.90 0.51 5.00
N ASN A 51 6.10 1.55 5.21
CA ASN A 51 6.54 2.76 5.90
C ASN A 51 6.71 2.56 7.41
N LYS A 52 5.91 1.68 8.02
CA LYS A 52 6.01 1.34 9.45
C LYS A 52 7.17 0.41 9.75
N THR A 53 7.51 -0.48 8.83
CA THR A 53 8.60 -1.44 9.01
C THR A 53 9.56 -1.34 7.82
N PRO A 54 10.61 -0.50 7.93
CA PRO A 54 11.71 -0.48 6.95
C PRO A 54 12.25 -1.89 6.73
N LEU A 55 12.69 -2.20 5.50
CA LEU A 55 13.12 -3.56 5.16
C LEU A 55 14.20 -4.09 6.11
N SER A 56 15.16 -3.22 6.49
CA SER A 56 16.23 -3.56 7.44
C SER A 56 15.74 -3.95 8.84
N LYS A 57 14.51 -3.59 9.21
CA LYS A 57 13.89 -3.90 10.50
C LYS A 57 12.89 -5.06 10.43
N VAL A 58 12.66 -5.62 9.26
CA VAL A 58 11.77 -6.79 9.10
C VAL A 58 12.38 -7.99 9.83
N LYS A 59 11.55 -8.63 10.66
CA LYS A 59 11.89 -9.89 11.35
C LYS A 59 10.89 -11.00 11.08
N VAL A 60 9.63 -10.63 10.89
CA VAL A 60 8.52 -11.54 10.62
C VAL A 60 7.62 -10.88 9.57
N VAL A 61 7.10 -11.68 8.65
CA VAL A 61 6.11 -11.24 7.65
C VAL A 61 4.81 -12.00 7.90
N ILE A 62 3.72 -11.26 8.06
CA ILE A 62 2.37 -11.82 8.18
C ILE A 62 1.59 -11.42 6.94
N LEU A 63 1.35 -12.39 6.05
CA LEU A 63 0.63 -12.18 4.80
C LEU A 63 -0.87 -12.34 5.02
N GLY A 64 -1.63 -11.28 4.70
CA GLY A 64 -3.08 -11.35 4.52
C GLY A 64 -3.45 -11.58 3.06
N GLN A 65 -4.74 -11.62 2.76
CA GLN A 65 -5.24 -11.76 1.38
C GLN A 65 -5.47 -10.39 0.73
N ASP A 66 -6.43 -9.63 1.24
CA ASP A 66 -6.82 -8.31 0.75
C ASP A 66 -7.29 -7.41 1.92
N PRO A 67 -7.38 -6.08 1.73
CA PRO A 67 -7.84 -5.18 2.78
C PRO A 67 -9.31 -5.45 3.17
N TYR A 68 -9.65 -5.17 4.43
CA TYR A 68 -11.06 -5.07 4.82
C TYR A 68 -11.82 -4.07 3.93
N HIS A 69 -13.07 -4.41 3.59
CA HIS A 69 -13.88 -3.68 2.62
C HIS A 69 -14.96 -2.77 3.26
N GLY A 70 -15.03 -2.72 4.59
CA GLY A 70 -15.93 -1.82 5.32
C GLY A 70 -15.29 -0.48 5.67
N GLU A 71 -16.13 0.54 5.86
CA GLU A 71 -15.69 1.86 6.29
C GLU A 71 -14.91 1.78 7.61
N ASN A 72 -13.80 2.52 7.69
CA ASN A 72 -12.92 2.61 8.85
C ASN A 72 -12.31 1.27 9.33
N GLN A 73 -12.28 0.23 8.48
CA GLN A 73 -11.66 -1.05 8.83
C GLN A 73 -10.21 -1.16 8.33
N ALA A 74 -9.96 -0.93 7.04
CA ALA A 74 -8.63 -1.08 6.47
C ALA A 74 -7.77 0.18 6.66
N HIS A 75 -6.54 -0.01 7.17
CA HIS A 75 -5.56 1.06 7.37
C HIS A 75 -4.14 0.72 6.91
N GLY A 76 -4.01 -0.28 6.02
CA GLY A 76 -2.73 -0.62 5.39
C GLY A 76 -1.83 -1.59 6.18
N LEU A 77 -2.40 -2.32 7.14
CA LEU A 77 -1.77 -3.45 7.85
C LEU A 77 -2.69 -4.68 7.77
N SER A 78 -2.13 -5.86 7.47
CA SER A 78 -2.92 -7.11 7.42
C SER A 78 -3.53 -7.43 8.79
N PHE A 79 -4.78 -7.89 8.79
CA PHE A 79 -5.57 -8.28 9.98
C PHE A 79 -5.87 -7.18 11.02
N SER A 80 -5.28 -5.99 10.88
CA SER A 80 -5.42 -4.91 11.85
C SER A 80 -6.54 -3.95 11.44
N VAL A 81 -7.20 -3.37 12.44
CA VAL A 81 -8.20 -2.30 12.30
C VAL A 81 -7.80 -1.09 13.16
N PRO A 82 -8.19 0.14 12.80
CA PRO A 82 -8.03 1.32 13.65
C PRO A 82 -8.66 1.15 15.04
N ASN A 83 -8.15 1.89 16.02
CA ASN A 83 -8.83 2.05 17.30
C ASN A 83 -10.13 2.83 17.08
N GLY A 84 -11.22 2.33 17.68
CA GLY A 84 -12.56 2.94 17.62
C GLY A 84 -12.75 4.13 18.53
#